data_AF-A0A1H3DZP8-F1
#
_entry.id   AF-A0A1H3DZP8-F1
#
_cell.length_a   1.000
_cell.length_b   1.000
_cell.length_c   1.000
_cell.angle_alpha   90.00
_cell.angle_beta   90.00
_cell.angle_gamma   90.00
#
_symmetry.space_group_name_H-M   'P 1'
#
loop_
_entity.id
_entity.type
_entity.pdbx_description
1 polymer ?
#
loop_
_entity_poly.entity_id
_entity_poly.type
_entity_poly.pdbx_seq_one_letter_code
_entity_poly.pdbx_strand_id
1 'polypeptide(L)' 'MWAASGHDTATAALDAALEHGLSQGPTESTNTKIRLLTRIAFGFHSAHALIGLAMLALGGHPPTLPGRARHPRTRQ' A
#
# COMPACT_ATOMS: atom_id res chain seq x y z
N MET A 1 -25.35 7.17 24.82
CA MET A 1 -24.33 6.27 25.42
C MET A 1 -23.41 5.78 24.29
N TRP A 2 -22.38 6.56 23.93
CA TRP A 2 -21.42 6.25 22.84
C TRP A 2 -19.96 6.61 23.20
N ALA A 3 -19.71 7.42 24.23
CA ALA A 3 -18.40 8.07 24.41
C ALA A 3 -17.36 7.25 25.22
N ALA A 4 -17.66 6.03 25.65
CA ALA A 4 -16.76 5.26 26.52
C ALA A 4 -15.86 4.23 25.80
N SER A 5 -16.15 3.82 24.55
CA SER A 5 -15.46 2.68 23.92
C SER A 5 -14.18 3.01 23.15
N GLY A 6 -13.76 4.27 23.12
CA GLY A 6 -12.60 4.71 22.31
C GLY A 6 -11.24 4.37 22.94
N HIS A 7 -11.19 4.20 24.26
CA HIS A 7 -9.94 3.91 24.96
C HIS A 7 -9.55 2.43 24.80
N ASP A 8 -10.54 1.53 24.80
CA ASP A 8 -10.33 0.08 24.78
C ASP A 8 -9.75 -0.44 23.46
N THR A 9 -10.03 0.23 22.34
CA THR A 9 -9.53 -0.19 21.03
C THR A 9 -8.07 0.17 20.82
N ALA A 10 -7.64 1.33 21.32
CA ALA A 10 -6.24 1.75 21.25
C ALA A 10 -5.35 0.90 22.16
N THR A 11 -5.83 0.57 23.37
CA THR A 11 -5.12 -0.34 24.28
C THR A 11 -5.06 -1.74 23.70
N ALA A 12 -6.16 -2.27 23.16
CA ALA A 12 -6.16 -3.58 22.50
C ALA A 12 -5.19 -3.65 21.31
N ALA A 13 -5.06 -2.57 20.53
CA ALA A 13 -4.09 -2.50 19.44
C ALA A 13 -2.64 -2.44 19.95
N LEU A 14 -2.39 -1.75 21.07
CA LEU A 14 -1.09 -1.71 21.72
C LEU A 14 -0.71 -3.08 22.28
N ASP A 15 -1.61 -3.74 22.99
CA ASP A 15 -1.38 -5.06 23.56
C ASP A 15 -1.07 -6.07 22.45
N ALA A 16 -1.84 -6.07 21.35
CA ALA A 16 -1.56 -6.95 20.22
C ALA A 16 -0.26 -6.61 19.48
N ALA A 17 0.16 -5.33 19.47
CA ALA A 17 1.46 -4.94 18.93
C ALA A 17 2.61 -5.43 19.81
N LEU A 18 2.47 -5.36 21.14
CA LEU A 18 3.48 -5.79 22.11
C LEU A 18 3.57 -7.32 22.21
N GLU A 19 2.43 -8.01 22.25
CA GLU A 19 2.35 -9.46 22.44
C GLU A 19 2.55 -10.24 21.14
N HIS A 20 2.14 -9.69 20.00
CA HIS A 20 2.10 -10.42 18.73
C HIS A 20 2.84 -9.71 17.59
N GLY A 21 3.46 -8.55 17.85
CA GLY A 21 4.19 -7.81 16.83
C GLY A 21 3.30 -7.26 15.70
N LEU A 22 1.98 -7.14 15.94
CA LEU A 22 1.06 -6.64 14.92
C LEU A 22 1.37 -5.16 14.61
N SER A 23 1.56 -4.85 13.32
CA SER A 23 1.85 -3.50 12.86
C SER A 23 0.99 -3.14 11.66
N GLN A 24 0.41 -1.93 11.70
CA GLN A 24 -0.28 -1.34 10.55
C GLN A 24 0.67 -0.52 9.66
N GLY A 25 1.96 -0.38 10.01
CA GLY A 25 2.90 0.49 9.30
C GLY A 25 2.97 0.26 7.78
N PRO A 26 3.14 -0.98 7.28
CA PRO A 26 3.14 -1.27 5.85
C PRO A 26 1.81 -0.92 5.16
N THR A 27 0.68 -1.22 5.80
CA THR A 27 -0.66 -0.91 5.29
C THR A 27 -0.88 0.60 5.21
N GLU A 28 -0.59 1.33 6.28
CA GLU A 28 -0.76 2.79 6.35
C GLU A 28 0.16 3.53 5.38
N SER A 29 1.41 3.07 5.24
CA SER A 29 2.35 3.59 4.24
C SER A 29 1.81 3.38 2.82
N THR A 30 1.24 2.21 2.54
CA THR A 30 0.62 1.89 1.25
C THR A 30 -0.61 2.76 1.00
N ASN A 31 -1.51 2.90 1.98
CA ASN A 31 -2.70 3.76 1.91
C ASN A 31 -2.32 5.22 1.62
N THR A 32 -1.26 5.70 2.27
CA THR A 32 -0.73 7.06 2.05
C THR A 32 -0.22 7.23 0.62
N LYS A 33 0.54 6.26 0.10
CA LYS A 33 1.04 6.29 -1.29
C LYS A 33 -0.10 6.19 -2.30
N ILE A 34 -1.12 5.35 -2.07
CA ILE A 34 -2.30 5.29 -2.94
C ILE A 34 -3.02 6.64 -2.98
N ARG A 35 -3.24 7.29 -1.83
CA ARG A 35 -3.82 8.64 -1.78
C ARG A 35 -3.02 9.66 -2.59
N LEU A 36 -1.69 9.60 -2.51
CA LEU A 36 -0.82 10.46 -3.30
C LEU A 36 -0.93 10.17 -4.80
N LEU A 37 -0.87 8.90 -5.21
CA LEU A 37 -0.97 8.51 -6.63
C LEU A 37 -2.32 8.90 -7.22
N THR A 38 -3.41 8.75 -6.47
CA THR A 38 -4.74 9.22 -6.88
C THR A 38 -4.75 10.73 -7.13
N ARG A 39 -4.07 11.52 -6.30
CA ARG A 39 -3.95 12.97 -6.51
C ARG A 39 -3.12 13.32 -7.75
N ILE A 40 -2.04 12.58 -8.00
CA ILE A 40 -1.21 12.75 -9.21
C ILE A 40 -2.00 12.37 -10.46
N ALA A 41 -2.90 11.39 -10.37
CA ALA A 41 -3.70 10.90 -11.48
C ALA A 41 -4.87 11.82 -11.87
N PHE A 42 -5.08 12.95 -11.19
CA PHE A 42 -6.01 13.97 -11.71
C PHE A 42 -5.55 14.42 -13.11
N GLY A 43 -6.41 14.24 -14.12
CA GLY A 43 -6.07 14.48 -15.53
C GLY A 43 -5.76 13.20 -16.33
N PHE A 44 -5.74 12.03 -15.70
CA PHE A 44 -5.73 10.76 -16.43
C PHE A 44 -7.06 10.54 -17.16
N HIS A 45 -6.99 9.92 -18.34
CA HIS A 45 -8.14 9.68 -19.19
C HIS A 45 -8.99 8.47 -18.71
N SER A 46 -8.46 7.65 -17.79
CA SER A 46 -9.17 6.51 -17.20
C SER A 46 -8.59 6.06 -15.86
N ALA A 47 -9.41 5.37 -15.05
CA ALA A 47 -8.97 4.74 -13.81
C ALA A 47 -7.94 3.61 -14.02
N HIS A 48 -7.94 2.96 -15.19
CA HIS A 48 -6.96 1.92 -15.51
C HIS A 48 -5.52 2.46 -15.53
N ALA A 49 -5.34 3.72 -15.95
CA ALA A 49 -4.02 4.36 -15.92
C ALA A 49 -3.51 4.55 -14.48
N LEU A 50 -4.39 4.89 -13.52
CA LEU A 50 -4.03 4.97 -12.10
C LEU A 50 -3.70 3.59 -11.52
N ILE A 51 -4.49 2.56 -11.86
CA ILE A 51 -4.22 1.17 -11.43
C ILE A 51 -2.85 0.71 -11.94
N GLY A 52 -2.54 0.98 -13.22
CA GLY A 52 -1.22 0.68 -13.79
C GLY A 52 -0.08 1.40 -13.08
N LEU A 53 -0.26 2.69 -12.76
CA LEU A 53 0.70 3.47 -11.98
C LEU A 53 0.92 2.88 -10.58
N ALA A 54 -0.15 2.47 -9.89
CA ALA A 54 -0.07 1.84 -8.57
C ALA A 54 0.64 0.48 -8.63
N MET A 55 0.35 -0.36 -9.63
CA MET A 55 1.04 -1.64 -9.82
C MET A 55 2.55 -1.46 -10.06
N LEU A 56 2.94 -0.43 -10.81
CA LEU A 56 4.35 -0.13 -11.07
C LEU A 56 5.07 0.42 -9.83
N ALA A 57 4.42 1.30 -9.07
CA ALA A 57 5.01 1.96 -7.91
C ALA A 57 5.00 1.12 -6.62
N LEU A 58 4.01 0.22 -6.46
CA LEU A 58 3.76 -0.51 -5.20
C LEU A 58 3.75 -2.03 -5.36
N GLY A 59 3.31 -2.55 -6.52
CA GLY A 59 3.02 -3.97 -6.70
C GLY A 59 4.24 -4.86 -6.93
N GLY A 60 5.44 -4.30 -7.04
CA GLY A 60 6.66 -5.06 -7.41
C GLY A 60 6.52 -5.79 -8.76
N HIS A 61 5.52 -5.42 -9.58
CA HIS A 61 5.23 -6.04 -10.85
C HIS A 61 6.38 -5.74 -11.81
N PRO A 62 7.00 -6.75 -12.45
CA PRO A 62 8.02 -6.53 -13.46
C PRO A 62 7.34 -6.47 -14.84
N PRO A 63 6.89 -5.30 -15.32
CA PRO A 63 6.26 -5.21 -16.63
C PRO A 63 7.26 -5.64 -17.71
N THR A 64 6.77 -6.32 -18.74
CA THR A 64 7.55 -6.54 -19.96
C THR A 64 7.70 -5.20 -20.66
N LEU A 65 8.92 -4.66 -20.66
CA LEU A 65 9.20 -3.37 -21.28
C LEU A 65 9.55 -3.58 -22.77
N PRO A 66 8.97 -2.79 -23.69
CA PRO A 66 9.32 -2.87 -25.10
C PRO A 66 10.84 -2.73 -25.30
N GLY A 67 11.43 -3.63 -26.08
CA GLY A 67 12.87 -3.61 -26.36
C GLY A 67 13.78 -4.12 -25.23
N ARG A 68 13.25 -4.63 -24.12
CA ARG A 68 14.06 -5.25 -23.05
C ARG A 68 13.64 -6.71 -22.84
N ALA A 69 14.53 -7.65 -23.13
CA ALA A 69 14.31 -9.05 -22.79
C ALA A 69 14.31 -9.21 -21.25
N ARG A 70 13.36 -10.00 -20.73
CA ARG A 70 13.23 -10.28 -19.29
C ARG A 70 14.45 -11.07 -18.81
N HIS A 71 15.35 -10.45 -18.05
CA HIS A 71 16.44 -11.17 -17.39
C HIS A 71 15.88 -12.03 -16.25
N PRO A 72 16.25 -13.32 -16.13
CA PRO A 72 15.87 -14.13 -14.98
C PRO A 72 16.44 -13.50 -13.71
N ARG A 73 15.58 -13.18 -12.73
CA ARG A 73 16.03 -12.63 -11.45
C ARG A 73 16.64 -13.77 -10.63
N THR A 74 17.96 -13.82 -10.53
CA THR A 74 18.64 -14.62 -9.52
C THR A 74 18.30 -14.02 -8.15
N ARG A 75 17.53 -14.76 -7.34
CA ARG A 75 17.37 -14.45 -5.92
C ARG A 75 18.59 -15.05 -5.20
N GLN A 76 19.36 -14.20 -4.53
CA GLN A 76 20.21 -14.60 -3.40
C GLN A 76 19.34 -14.67 -2.15
#